data_AF-A0A534KAI6-F1
#
_entry.id   AF-A0A534KAI6-F1
#
_cell.length_a   1.000
_cell.length_b   1.000
_cell.length_c   1.000
_cell.angle_alpha   90.00
_cell.angle_beta   90.00
_cell.angle_gamma   90.00
#
_symmetry.space_group_name_H-M   'P 1'
#
loop_
_entity.id
_entity.type
_entity.pdbx_description
1 polymer ?
#
loop_
_entity_poly.entity_id
_entity_poly.type
_entity_poly.pdbx_seq_one_letter_code
_entity_poly.pdbx_strand_id
1 'polypeptide(L)' 'FGGMIGPFCLETIVTDRLEFKVFEISTRIVAGTNLFIAGSPYSDLAEPGMSTGRRIAREIRVAQKQGRLSDVLS' A
#
# COMPACT_ATOMS: atom_id res chain seq x y z
N PHE A 1 10.43 1.18 18.36
CA PHE A 1 9.23 1.87 17.84
C PHE A 1 8.67 1.04 16.71
N GLY A 2 7.48 0.44 16.91
CA GLY A 2 6.83 -0.44 15.93
C GLY A 2 6.20 0.39 14.81
N GLY A 3 6.93 0.58 13.71
CA GLY A 3 6.48 1.33 12.55
C GLY A 3 5.29 0.68 11.82
N MET A 4 4.86 1.28 10.70
CA MET A 4 3.81 0.71 9.86
C MET A 4 4.39 -0.32 8.89
N ILE A 5 3.85 -1.53 8.93
CA ILE A 5 4.19 -2.62 8.00
C ILE A 5 3.02 -2.81 7.03
N GLY A 6 3.33 -2.84 5.73
CA GLY A 6 2.34 -3.06 4.69
C GLY A 6 1.59 -1.80 4.26
N PRO A 7 0.41 -1.95 3.63
CA PRO A 7 -0.33 -0.83 3.05
C PRO A 7 -1.05 0.00 4.10
N PHE A 8 -1.15 1.30 3.82
CA PHE A 8 -2.01 2.23 4.54
C PHE A 8 -2.69 3.19 3.56
N CYS A 9 -3.72 3.88 4.01
CA CYS A 9 -4.42 4.90 3.24
C CYS A 9 -4.63 6.15 4.10
N LEU A 10 -4.38 7.31 3.52
CA LEU A 10 -4.80 8.60 4.06
C LEU A 10 -6.08 9.00 3.34
N GLU A 11 -7.16 9.14 4.08
CA GLU A 11 -8.44 9.57 3.53
C GLU A 11 -8.49 11.09 3.60
N THR A 12 -8.56 11.73 2.42
CA THR A 12 -8.32 13.17 2.28
C THR A 12 -9.35 13.87 1.41
N ILE A 13 -9.48 15.18 1.62
CA ILE A 13 -10.17 16.12 0.74
C ILE A 13 -9.14 17.12 0.22
N VAL A 14 -9.23 17.48 -1.06
CA VAL A 14 -8.41 18.54 -1.67
C VAL A 14 -9.19 19.85 -1.69
N THR A 15 -8.65 20.90 -1.09
CA THR A 15 -9.30 22.22 -1.08
C THR A 15 -9.12 22.96 -2.42
N ASP A 16 -9.85 24.05 -2.62
CA ASP A 16 -9.69 25.00 -3.74
C ASP A 16 -8.30 25.66 -3.79
N ARG A 17 -7.56 25.63 -2.68
CA ARG A 17 -6.16 26.07 -2.56
C ARG A 17 -5.15 24.93 -2.74
N LEU A 18 -5.59 23.77 -3.22
CA LEU A 18 -4.76 22.58 -3.43
C LEU A 18 -4.14 22.01 -2.14
N GLU A 19 -4.81 22.20 -1.00
CA GLU A 19 -4.36 21.62 0.28
C GLU A 19 -5.03 20.27 0.52
N PHE A 20 -4.25 19.27 0.93
CA PHE A 20 -4.80 18.02 1.44
C PHE A 20 -5.23 18.18 2.90
N LYS A 21 -6.51 17.93 3.20
CA LYS A 21 -7.03 17.78 4.57
C LYS A 21 -7.32 16.31 4.82
N VAL A 22 -6.53 15.69 5.70
CA VAL A 22 -6.71 14.29 6.13
C VAL A 22 -7.76 14.25 7.22
N PHE A 23 -8.76 13.38 7.09
CA PHE A 23 -9.78 13.16 8.12
C PHE A 23 -9.70 11.77 8.74
N GLU A 24 -9.14 10.77 8.05
CA GLU A 24 -8.95 9.42 8.58
C GLU A 24 -7.65 8.78 8.07
N ILE A 25 -7.10 7.86 8.86
CA ILE A 25 -5.99 6.99 8.48
C ILE A 25 -6.43 5.54 8.62
N SER A 26 -6.38 4.80 7.51
CA SER A 26 -6.55 3.36 7.48
C SER A 26 -5.19 2.67 7.50
N THR A 27 -4.82 2.00 8.60
CA THR A 27 -3.52 1.30 8.76
C THR A 27 -3.52 -0.11 8.15
N ARG A 28 -4.27 -0.30 7.07
CA ARG A 28 -4.41 -1.56 6.34
C ARG A 28 -4.86 -1.30 4.91
N ILE A 29 -5.00 -2.38 4.14
CA ILE A 29 -5.61 -2.32 2.80
C ILE A 29 -7.05 -1.80 2.87
N VAL A 30 -7.41 -0.96 1.90
CA VAL A 30 -8.74 -0.35 1.77
C VAL A 30 -9.44 -0.84 0.50
N ALA A 31 -10.78 -0.76 0.48
CA ALA A 31 -11.60 -1.20 -0.64
C ALA A 31 -11.30 -0.46 -1.95
N GLY A 32 -10.80 0.78 -1.88
CA GLY A 32 -10.40 1.55 -3.07
C GLY A 32 -9.33 0.85 -3.92
N THR A 33 -8.56 -0.07 -3.34
CA THR A 33 -7.55 -0.85 -4.08
C THR A 33 -8.15 -1.92 -4.99
N ASN A 34 -9.42 -2.30 -4.80
CA ASN A 34 -10.10 -3.34 -5.57
C ASN A 34 -10.27 -3.00 -7.05
N LEU A 35 -10.22 -1.72 -7.42
CA LEU A 35 -10.28 -1.28 -8.81
C LEU A 35 -9.00 -1.60 -9.60
N PHE A 36 -7.90 -1.87 -8.90
CA PHE A 36 -6.55 -1.94 -9.47
C PHE A 36 -5.98 -3.35 -9.44
N ILE A 37 -6.81 -4.37 -9.69
CA ILE A 37 -6.38 -5.79 -9.70
C ILE A 37 -5.32 -6.04 -10.79
N ALA A 38 -5.48 -5.39 -11.94
CA ALA A 38 -4.58 -5.49 -13.09
C ALA A 38 -3.49 -4.40 -13.10
N GLY A 39 -3.26 -3.72 -11.97
CA GLY A 39 -2.41 -2.54 -11.90
C GLY A 39 -3.21 -1.24 -11.84
N SER A 40 -2.50 -0.15 -11.65
CA SER A 40 -2.98 1.22 -11.58
C SER A 40 -2.06 2.11 -12.41
N PRO A 41 -2.54 3.29 -12.87
CA PRO A 41 -1.68 4.24 -13.59
C PRO A 41 -0.37 4.58 -12.86
N TYR A 42 -0.38 4.52 -11.52
CA TYR A 42 0.82 4.75 -10.72
C TYR A 42 1.71 3.52 -10.60
N SER A 43 1.15 2.36 -10.28
CA SER A 43 1.95 1.14 -10.11
C SER A 43 2.63 0.73 -11.41
N ASP A 44 1.98 0.94 -12.55
CA ASP A 44 2.48 0.50 -13.85
C ASP A 44 3.72 1.28 -14.32
N LEU A 45 3.97 2.47 -13.74
CA LEU A 45 5.22 3.21 -13.96
C LEU A 45 6.45 2.48 -13.39
N ALA A 46 6.26 1.70 -12.33
CA ALA A 46 7.34 0.95 -11.68
C ALA A 46 7.29 -0.53 -12.04
N GLU A 47 6.11 -1.14 -11.99
CA GLU A 47 5.88 -2.54 -12.25
C GLU A 47 4.46 -2.76 -12.81
N PRO A 48 4.34 -2.98 -14.13
CA PRO A 48 3.06 -3.26 -14.77
C PRO A 48 2.33 -4.44 -14.14
N GLY A 49 1.03 -4.29 -13.92
CA GLY A 49 0.19 -5.40 -13.42
C GLY A 49 0.27 -5.62 -11.91
N MET A 50 0.72 -4.63 -11.13
CA MET A 50 0.91 -4.75 -9.69
C MET A 50 -0.29 -4.19 -8.91
N SER A 51 -1.09 -5.07 -8.29
CA SER A 51 -2.12 -4.69 -7.32
C SER A 51 -1.57 -4.58 -5.90
N THR A 52 -2.27 -3.90 -4.99
CA THR A 52 -1.88 -3.83 -3.57
C THR A 52 -1.79 -5.22 -2.94
N GLY A 53 -2.74 -6.12 -3.23
CA GLY A 53 -2.70 -7.51 -2.75
C GLY A 53 -1.49 -8.28 -3.28
N ARG A 54 -1.18 -8.14 -4.58
CA ARG A 54 0.02 -8.75 -5.18
C ARG A 54 1.30 -8.19 -4.56
N ARG A 55 1.33 -6.89 -4.24
CA ARG A 55 2.47 -6.22 -3.61
C ARG A 55 2.74 -6.75 -2.21
N ILE A 56 1.70 -6.98 -1.39
CA ILE A 56 1.81 -7.61 -0.07
C ILE A 56 2.38 -9.02 -0.18
N ALA A 57 1.81 -9.85 -1.06
CA ALA A 57 2.27 -11.22 -1.27
C ALA A 57 3.74 -11.28 -1.75
N ARG A 58 4.16 -10.32 -2.59
CA ARG A 58 5.54 -10.17 -3.03
C ARG A 58 6.47 -9.84 -1.86
N GLU A 59 6.09 -8.93 -0.97
CA GLU A 59 6.89 -8.56 0.19
C GLU A 59 7.15 -9.77 1.09
N ILE A 60 6.10 -10.54 1.40
CA ILE A 60 6.20 -11.77 2.20
C ILE A 60 7.19 -12.75 1.55
N ARG A 61 7.08 -12.96 0.23
CA ARG A 61 7.98 -13.85 -0.51
C ARG A 61 9.42 -13.36 -0.50
N VAL A 62 9.66 -12.06 -0.62
CA VAL A 62 11.02 -11.48 -0.60
C VAL A 62 11.61 -11.60 0.80
N ALA A 63 10.87 -11.23 1.84
CA ALA A 63 11.30 -11.35 3.23
C ALA A 63 11.64 -12.80 3.59
N GLN A 64 10.80 -13.76 3.18
CA GLN A 64 11.08 -15.19 3.35
C GLN A 64 12.38 -15.61 2.67
N LYS A 65 12.59 -15.23 1.40
CA LYS A 65 13.82 -15.56 0.65
C LYS A 65 15.08 -14.96 1.27
N GLN A 66 14.96 -13.83 1.95
CA GLN A 66 16.07 -13.15 2.62
C GLN A 66 16.28 -13.63 4.06
N GLY A 67 15.46 -14.55 4.56
CA GLY A 67 15.49 -14.97 5.97
C GLY A 67 15.05 -13.87 6.95
N ARG A 68 14.32 -12.86 6.45
CA ARG A 68 13.87 -11.66 7.18
C ARG A 68 12.37 -11.61 7.40
N LEU A 69 11.72 -12.78 7.47
CA LEU A 69 10.27 -12.85 7.61
C LEU A 69 9.77 -12.21 8.92
N SER A 70 10.59 -12.23 9.98
CA SER A 70 10.32 -11.53 11.25
C SER A 70 10.15 -10.02 11.11
N ASP A 71 10.70 -9.41 10.07
CA ASP A 71 10.66 -7.95 9.90
C ASP A 71 9.30 -7.48 9.37
N VAL A 72 8.52 -8.39 8.78
CA VAL A 72 7.22 -8.11 8.14
C VAL A 72 6.05 -8.81 8.84
N LEU A 73 6.33 -9.49 9.94
CA LEU A 73 5.35 -10.11 10.82
C LEU A 73 5.39 -9.41 12.18
N SER A 74 4.24 -9.30 12.83
CA SER A 74 4.09 -8.74 14.17
C SER A 74 3.30 -9.70 15.04
#